data_AF-A0A9X0A058-F1
#
_entry.id   AF-A0A9X0A058-F1
#
_cell.length_a   1.000
_cell.length_b   1.000
_cell.length_c   1.000
_cell.angle_alpha   90.00
_cell.angle_beta   90.00
_cell.angle_gamma   90.00
#
_symmetry.space_group_name_H-M   'P 1'
#
loop_
_entity.id
_entity.type
_entity.pdbx_description
1 polymer ?
#
loop_
_entity_poly.entity_id
_entity_poly.type
_entity_poly.pdbx_seq_one_letter_code
_entity_poly.pdbx_strand_id
1 'polypeptide(L)'
;MWLLDSFFNGQEFPASPLRGPVEGMWWAFVTMTTLGYGDRVPRGIHSKLFGIVWITCGLVIIALVMSFITTSLTMDIIKSDIPVYGSKVSAIDDSPEFRLGIRLNALMDRERRYTTLEDLYKSLNDRHVDGALIDSYTVSSRKELFSDGKLRMSKMISYPSAYGVVMAGSARKLQKCFREFLKEERASVFKIITENVQGVTGLQKDNADKTEGLFDAESPVYIKAVTWCGGSLAVLTVICLVYELLTRKTRNPNPRRYEYSDYLEYINKQKPLYKYTNSKETMKKILTDFHKTAASGWRILKRNIEENYDSWRV
;
A
#
# COMPACT_ATOMS: atom_id res chain seq x y z
N MET A 1 -2.31 24.23 21.64
CA MET A 1 -0.96 24.08 22.21
C MET A 1 -0.35 25.40 22.66
N TRP A 2 -0.05 26.33 21.75
CA TRP A 2 0.57 27.63 22.07
C TRP A 2 -0.06 28.35 23.27
N LEU A 3 -1.39 28.54 23.27
CA LEU A 3 -2.12 29.23 24.34
C LEU A 3 -1.91 28.59 25.74
N LEU A 4 -1.70 27.27 25.81
CA LEU A 4 -1.55 26.54 27.06
C LEU A 4 -0.11 26.55 27.60
N ASP A 5 0.88 26.71 26.72
CA ASP A 5 2.31 26.61 27.10
C ASP A 5 3.07 27.94 26.98
N SER A 6 2.48 28.97 26.34
CA SER A 6 3.11 30.29 26.16
C SER A 6 3.46 30.99 27.48
N PHE A 7 2.75 30.67 28.56
CA PHE A 7 3.02 31.21 29.90
C PHE A 7 4.15 30.49 30.64
N PHE A 8 4.38 29.20 30.36
CA PHE A 8 5.37 28.37 31.05
C PHE A 8 6.68 28.23 30.27
N ASN A 9 6.63 28.34 28.94
CA ASN A 9 7.75 28.06 28.04
C ASN A 9 7.90 29.14 26.96
N GLY A 10 8.15 30.38 27.39
CA GLY A 10 8.31 31.52 26.48
C GLY A 10 9.54 31.48 25.56
N GLN A 11 10.47 30.53 25.78
CA GLN A 11 11.63 30.33 24.90
C GLN A 11 11.28 29.51 23.65
N GLU A 12 10.50 28.45 23.79
CA GLU A 12 10.11 27.57 22.67
C GLU A 12 8.77 28.00 22.05
N PHE A 13 7.89 28.61 22.84
CA PHE A 13 6.58 29.14 22.42
C PHE A 13 6.48 30.63 22.75
N PRO A 14 6.97 31.53 21.87
CA PRO A 14 6.99 32.96 22.16
C PRO A 14 5.57 33.53 22.28
N ALA A 15 5.38 34.49 23.19
CA ALA A 15 4.09 35.17 23.42
C ALA A 15 3.68 36.14 22.29
N SER A 16 4.55 36.36 21.30
CA SER A 16 4.25 37.23 20.16
C SER A 16 3.04 36.69 19.37
N PRO A 17 2.07 37.55 18.99
CA PRO A 17 0.78 37.14 18.45
C PRO A 17 0.85 36.44 17.08
N LEU A 18 1.95 36.60 16.34
CA LEU A 18 2.16 35.96 15.04
C LEU A 18 3.10 34.75 15.09
N ARG A 19 4.25 34.86 15.79
CA ARG A 19 5.21 33.74 15.80
C ARG A 19 4.75 32.60 16.70
N GLY A 20 4.12 32.90 17.83
CA GLY A 20 3.70 31.90 18.80
C GLY A 20 2.73 30.85 18.25
N PRO A 21 1.60 31.26 17.62
CA PRO A 21 0.66 30.32 17.01
C PRO A 21 1.27 29.48 15.88
N VAL A 22 2.16 30.05 15.07
CA VAL A 22 2.85 29.33 13.98
C VAL A 22 3.71 28.20 14.54
N GLU A 23 4.42 28.44 15.65
CA GLU A 23 5.20 27.39 16.33
C GLU A 23 4.31 26.31 16.96
N GLY A 24 3.16 26.71 17.49
CA GLY A 24 2.13 25.77 17.95
C GLY A 24 1.56 24.91 16.82
N MET A 25 1.36 25.48 15.63
CA MET A 25 0.89 24.77 14.44
C MET A 25 1.96 23.80 13.92
N TRP A 26 3.22 24.22 13.88
CA TRP A 26 4.33 23.35 13.52
C TRP A 26 4.44 22.14 14.45
N TRP A 27 4.39 22.37 15.77
CA TRP A 27 4.37 21.29 16.76
C TRP A 27 3.19 20.34 16.54
N ALA A 28 1.99 20.88 16.28
CA ALA A 28 0.80 20.07 16.02
C ALA A 28 0.94 19.23 14.76
N PHE A 29 1.54 19.78 13.69
CA PHE A 29 1.80 19.07 12.43
C PHE A 29 2.79 17.91 12.64
N VAL A 30 3.96 18.17 13.22
CA VAL A 30 5.03 17.18 13.45
C VAL A 30 4.59 16.05 14.38
N THR A 31 3.79 16.36 15.39
CA THR A 31 3.25 15.36 16.32
C THR A 31 2.13 14.55 15.69
N MET A 32 1.24 15.18 14.91
CA MET A 32 0.18 14.48 14.19
C MET A 32 0.77 13.51 13.16
N THR A 33 1.81 13.89 12.42
CA THR A 33 2.48 13.01 11.43
C THR A 33 3.45 12.01 12.05
N THR A 34 3.50 11.89 13.38
CA THR A 34 4.39 10.97 14.12
C THR A 34 5.90 11.18 13.91
N LEU A 35 6.31 12.29 13.28
CA LEU A 35 7.72 12.59 13.00
C LEU A 35 8.52 12.86 14.27
N GLY A 36 7.92 13.64 15.19
CA GLY A 36 8.46 13.82 16.54
C GLY A 36 9.90 14.32 16.62
N TYR A 37 10.26 15.39 15.89
CA TYR A 37 11.63 15.94 15.88
C TYR A 37 12.19 16.32 17.27
N GLY A 38 11.32 16.54 18.26
CA GLY A 38 11.71 16.88 19.63
C GLY A 38 12.31 18.29 19.77
N ASP A 39 12.11 19.15 18.77
CA ASP A 39 12.60 20.52 18.72
C ASP A 39 11.82 21.47 19.65
N ARG A 40 10.55 21.17 19.93
CA ARG A 40 9.71 21.88 20.89
C ARG A 40 8.95 20.91 21.77
N VAL A 41 8.95 21.14 23.08
CA VAL A 41 8.36 20.23 24.06
C VAL A 41 7.50 21.01 25.07
N PRO A 42 6.23 20.62 25.29
CA PRO A 42 5.42 21.19 26.37
C PRO A 42 6.09 21.04 27.73
N ARG A 43 6.13 22.13 28.50
CA ARG A 43 6.60 22.05 29.90
C ARG A 43 5.45 22.06 30.90
N GLY A 44 4.38 22.80 30.61
CA GLY A 44 3.19 22.89 31.46
C GLY A 44 2.47 21.55 31.67
N ILE A 45 1.84 21.38 32.83
CA ILE A 45 1.05 20.17 33.14
C ILE A 45 -0.18 20.08 32.22
N HIS A 46 -0.88 21.21 32.03
CA HIS A 46 -2.05 21.28 31.16
C HIS A 46 -1.72 21.07 29.67
N SER A 47 -0.56 21.57 29.22
CA SER A 47 -0.08 21.38 27.85
C SER A 47 0.35 19.94 27.58
N LYS A 48 0.94 19.25 28.57
CA LYS A 48 1.23 17.80 28.50
C LYS A 48 -0.05 16.95 28.42
N LEU A 49 -1.05 17.24 29.27
CA LEU A 49 -2.32 16.51 29.23
C LEU A 49 -3.05 16.69 27.89
N PHE A 50 -3.06 17.93 27.37
CA PHE A 50 -3.56 18.21 26.03
C PHE A 50 -2.78 17.45 24.96
N GLY A 51 -1.45 17.38 25.08
CA GLY A 51 -0.59 16.66 24.13
C GLY A 51 -0.90 15.17 24.07
N ILE A 52 -1.18 14.51 25.19
CA ILE A 52 -1.57 13.09 25.23
C ILE A 52 -2.86 12.87 24.43
N VAL A 53 -3.88 13.70 24.65
CA VAL A 53 -5.16 13.61 23.93
C VAL A 53 -4.95 13.90 22.43
N TRP A 54 -4.16 14.91 22.10
CA TRP A 54 -3.86 15.31 20.72
C TRP A 54 -3.18 14.18 19.94
N ILE A 55 -2.12 13.60 20.48
CA ILE A 55 -1.38 12.50 19.84
C ILE A 55 -2.29 11.28 19.65
N THR A 56 -3.10 10.94 20.66
CA THR A 56 -4.07 9.83 20.56
C THR A 56 -5.10 10.07 19.45
N CYS A 57 -5.64 11.28 19.36
CA CYS A 57 -6.57 11.66 18.29
C CYS A 57 -5.89 11.62 16.91
N GLY A 58 -4.66 12.13 16.80
CA GLY A 58 -3.87 12.08 15.57
C GLY A 58 -3.67 10.65 15.06
N LEU A 59 -3.38 9.70 15.96
CA LEU A 59 -3.24 8.28 15.62
C LEU A 59 -4.53 7.70 15.04
N VAL A 60 -5.68 8.00 15.66
CA VAL A 60 -6.99 7.55 15.16
C VAL A 60 -7.29 8.14 13.78
N ILE A 61 -7.02 9.44 13.58
CA ILE A 61 -7.25 10.10 12.29
C ILE A 61 -6.38 9.48 11.18
N ILE A 62 -5.09 9.25 11.44
CA ILE A 62 -4.22 8.58 10.47
C ILE A 62 -4.73 7.19 10.13
N ALA A 63 -5.16 6.41 11.13
CA ALA A 63 -5.72 5.07 10.91
C ALA A 63 -6.99 5.12 10.04
N LEU A 64 -7.88 6.08 10.28
CA LEU A 64 -9.08 6.28 9.47
C LEU A 64 -8.74 6.67 8.02
N VAL A 65 -7.82 7.61 7.83
CA VAL A 65 -7.37 8.03 6.49
C VAL A 65 -6.77 6.84 5.73
N MET A 66 -5.90 6.06 6.39
CA MET A 66 -5.34 4.84 5.80
C MET A 66 -6.43 3.81 5.46
N SER A 67 -7.43 3.65 6.32
CA SER A 67 -8.57 2.76 6.06
C SER A 67 -9.37 3.23 4.84
N PHE A 68 -9.69 4.52 4.73
CA PHE A 68 -10.42 5.05 3.58
C PHE A 68 -9.65 4.89 2.27
N ILE A 69 -8.34 5.15 2.29
CA ILE A 69 -7.48 4.93 1.12
C ILE A 69 -7.52 3.45 0.74
N THR A 70 -7.32 2.55 1.69
CA THR A 70 -7.33 1.10 1.46
C THR A 70 -8.67 0.64 0.91
N THR A 71 -9.80 1.06 1.49
CA THR A 71 -11.14 0.70 1.01
C THR A 71 -11.40 1.22 -0.39
N SER A 72 -10.99 2.45 -0.70
CA SER A 72 -11.18 3.04 -2.03
C SER A 72 -10.40 2.25 -3.09
N LEU A 73 -9.14 1.91 -2.80
CA LEU A 73 -8.32 1.07 -3.66
C LEU A 73 -8.92 -0.33 -3.84
N THR A 74 -9.40 -0.95 -2.76
CA THR A 74 -10.07 -2.25 -2.81
C THR A 74 -11.35 -2.20 -3.65
N MET A 75 -12.13 -1.12 -3.59
CA MET A 75 -13.34 -0.97 -4.40
C MET A 75 -13.03 -0.87 -5.89
N ASP A 76 -11.96 -0.19 -6.28
CA ASP A 76 -11.52 -0.14 -7.69
C ASP A 76 -11.10 -1.52 -8.20
N ILE A 77 -10.57 -2.38 -7.33
CA ILE A 77 -10.26 -3.78 -7.64
C ILE A 77 -11.55 -4.59 -7.78
N ILE A 78 -12.50 -4.48 -6.84
CA ILE A 78 -13.75 -5.28 -6.83
C ILE A 78 -14.71 -4.87 -7.95
N LYS A 79 -14.77 -3.59 -8.32
CA LYS A 79 -15.66 -3.07 -9.39
C LYS A 79 -15.38 -3.66 -10.79
N SER A 80 -14.33 -4.48 -10.91
CA SER A 80 -14.05 -5.23 -12.14
C SER A 80 -15.00 -6.41 -12.39
N ASP A 81 -15.77 -6.85 -11.39
CA ASP A 81 -16.84 -7.83 -11.57
C ASP A 81 -18.17 -7.10 -11.75
N ILE A 82 -18.50 -6.77 -13.01
CA ILE A 82 -19.78 -6.17 -13.34
C ILE A 82 -20.85 -7.26 -13.20
N PRO A 83 -21.85 -7.10 -12.30
CA PRO A 83 -22.92 -8.07 -12.22
C PRO A 83 -23.68 -8.08 -13.54
N VAL A 84 -23.83 -9.26 -14.15
CA VAL A 84 -24.56 -9.41 -15.42
C VAL A 84 -26.02 -9.00 -15.25
N TYR A 85 -26.59 -9.26 -14.07
CA TYR A 85 -27.92 -8.83 -13.69
C TYR A 85 -28.04 -7.30 -13.66
N GLY A 86 -28.98 -6.74 -14.42
CA GLY A 86 -29.25 -5.29 -14.45
C GLY A 86 -28.24 -4.42 -15.20
N SER A 87 -27.13 -4.97 -15.69
CA SER A 87 -26.17 -4.22 -16.53
C SER A 87 -26.58 -4.23 -18.00
N LYS A 88 -26.20 -3.20 -18.77
CA LYS A 88 -26.47 -3.13 -20.22
C LYS A 88 -25.48 -4.03 -20.95
N VAL A 89 -25.97 -5.13 -21.52
CA VAL A 89 -25.12 -6.17 -22.12
C VAL A 89 -25.51 -6.42 -23.57
N SER A 90 -24.54 -6.69 -24.43
CA SER A 90 -24.75 -7.10 -25.82
C SER A 90 -24.41 -8.58 -26.04
N ALA A 91 -25.00 -9.18 -27.06
CA ALA A 91 -24.63 -10.50 -27.56
C ALA A 91 -25.03 -10.54 -29.04
N ILE A 92 -24.54 -11.52 -29.80
CA ILE A 92 -24.98 -11.72 -31.18
C ILE A 92 -26.49 -11.99 -31.18
N ASP A 93 -27.22 -11.34 -32.07
CA ASP A 93 -28.67 -11.48 -32.14
C ASP A 93 -29.08 -12.94 -32.37
N ASP A 94 -30.15 -13.37 -31.69
CA ASP A 94 -30.68 -14.75 -31.72
C ASP A 94 -29.73 -15.86 -31.28
N SER A 95 -28.55 -15.53 -30.74
CA SER A 95 -27.56 -16.50 -30.30
C SER A 95 -27.92 -17.13 -28.94
N PRO A 96 -27.30 -18.28 -28.59
CA PRO A 96 -27.42 -18.86 -27.25
C PRO A 96 -26.99 -17.88 -26.14
N GLU A 97 -25.96 -17.07 -26.39
CA GLU A 97 -25.46 -16.05 -25.48
C GLU A 97 -26.50 -14.96 -25.23
N PHE A 98 -27.20 -14.51 -26.28
CA PHE A 98 -28.29 -13.55 -26.15
C PHE A 98 -29.43 -14.09 -25.29
N ARG A 99 -29.83 -15.35 -25.51
CA ARG A 99 -30.85 -16.03 -24.71
C ARG A 99 -30.41 -16.22 -23.26
N LEU A 100 -29.12 -16.51 -23.04
CA LEU A 100 -28.55 -16.63 -21.70
C LEU A 100 -28.58 -15.28 -20.97
N GLY A 101 -28.26 -14.18 -21.65
CA GLY A 101 -28.36 -12.82 -21.08
C GLY A 101 -29.76 -12.48 -20.60
N ILE A 102 -30.79 -12.83 -21.39
CA ILE A 102 -32.20 -12.70 -20.97
C ILE A 102 -32.49 -13.53 -19.71
N ARG A 103 -32.03 -14.79 -19.65
CA ARG A 103 -32.23 -15.67 -18.48
C ARG A 103 -31.53 -15.15 -17.22
N LEU A 104 -30.44 -14.41 -17.38
CA LEU A 104 -29.70 -13.78 -16.30
C LEU A 104 -30.28 -12.40 -15.90
N ASN A 105 -31.41 -12.00 -16.49
CA ASN A 105 -32.03 -10.68 -16.31
C ASN A 105 -31.03 -9.53 -16.58
N ALA A 106 -30.18 -9.69 -17.60
CA ALA A 106 -29.36 -8.61 -18.13
C ALA A 106 -30.23 -7.66 -18.98
N LEU A 107 -29.86 -6.38 -19.01
CA LEU A 107 -30.49 -5.42 -19.92
C LEU A 107 -29.86 -5.60 -21.30
N MET A 108 -30.40 -6.53 -22.08
CA MET A 108 -29.92 -6.80 -23.43
C MET A 108 -30.13 -5.59 -24.33
N ASP A 109 -29.07 -5.12 -24.97
CA ASP A 109 -29.16 -4.03 -25.93
C ASP A 109 -29.98 -4.47 -27.15
N ARG A 110 -30.98 -3.65 -27.51
CA ARG A 110 -31.91 -3.89 -28.63
C ARG A 110 -31.92 -2.74 -29.64
N GLU A 111 -31.16 -1.67 -29.37
CA GLU A 111 -31.09 -0.51 -30.25
C GLU A 111 -30.26 -0.80 -31.50
N ARG A 112 -29.18 -1.57 -31.32
CA ARG A 112 -28.30 -2.02 -32.39
C ARG A 112 -28.50 -3.51 -32.63
N ARG A 113 -28.32 -3.92 -33.89
CA ARG A 113 -28.24 -5.33 -34.27
C ARG A 113 -26.79 -5.77 -34.30
N TYR A 114 -26.51 -6.88 -33.63
CA TYR A 114 -25.17 -7.44 -33.50
C TYR A 114 -25.09 -8.73 -34.30
N THR A 115 -24.43 -8.69 -35.46
CA THR A 115 -24.31 -9.87 -36.34
C THR A 115 -22.90 -10.46 -36.34
N THR A 116 -21.89 -9.62 -36.13
CA THR A 116 -20.49 -10.02 -36.14
C THR A 116 -19.82 -9.76 -34.79
N LEU A 117 -18.68 -10.43 -34.56
CA LEU A 117 -17.88 -10.23 -33.36
C LEU A 117 -17.26 -8.81 -33.33
N GLU A 118 -16.97 -8.27 -34.51
CA GLU A 118 -16.45 -6.92 -34.71
C GLU A 118 -17.46 -5.84 -34.31
N ASP A 119 -18.76 -6.05 -34.58
CA ASP A 119 -19.84 -5.15 -34.13
C ASP A 119 -19.90 -5.10 -32.60
N LEU A 120 -19.81 -6.27 -31.95
CA LEU A 120 -19.76 -6.38 -30.50
C LEU A 120 -18.53 -5.67 -29.94
N TYR A 121 -17.35 -5.97 -30.50
CA TYR A 121 -16.11 -5.30 -30.10
C TYR A 121 -16.22 -3.78 -30.19
N LYS A 122 -16.79 -3.25 -31.28
CA LYS A 122 -16.98 -1.81 -31.47
C LYS A 122 -17.93 -1.21 -30.43
N SER A 123 -19.06 -1.87 -30.14
CA SER A 123 -19.97 -1.38 -29.08
C SER A 123 -19.36 -1.35 -27.69
N LEU A 124 -18.47 -2.31 -27.38
CA LEU A 124 -17.73 -2.35 -26.12
C LEU A 124 -16.69 -1.25 -26.06
N ASN A 125 -15.93 -1.06 -27.15
CA ASN A 125 -14.89 -0.05 -27.24
C ASN A 125 -15.47 1.38 -27.18
N ASP A 126 -16.62 1.61 -27.82
CA ASP A 126 -17.34 2.89 -27.80
C ASP A 126 -18.09 3.14 -26.47
N ARG A 127 -18.05 2.19 -25.52
CA ARG A 127 -18.80 2.20 -24.25
C ARG A 127 -20.31 2.38 -24.44
N HIS A 128 -20.87 1.85 -25.52
CA HIS A 128 -22.31 1.86 -25.75
C HIS A 128 -23.06 0.84 -24.86
N VAL A 129 -22.34 -0.21 -24.47
CA VAL A 129 -22.78 -1.28 -23.58
C VAL A 129 -21.71 -1.52 -22.52
N ASP A 130 -22.13 -1.97 -21.33
CA ASP A 130 -21.25 -2.22 -20.20
C ASP A 130 -20.48 -3.54 -20.35
N GLY A 131 -21.05 -4.50 -21.10
CA GLY A 131 -20.44 -5.80 -21.34
C GLY A 131 -21.03 -6.52 -22.55
N ALA A 132 -20.40 -7.64 -22.91
CA ALA A 132 -20.92 -8.55 -23.93
C ALA A 132 -20.78 -10.00 -23.48
N LEU A 133 -21.77 -10.83 -23.83
CA LEU A 133 -21.70 -12.27 -23.63
C LEU A 133 -21.14 -12.92 -24.90
N ILE A 134 -20.00 -13.57 -24.76
CA ILE A 134 -19.27 -14.19 -25.85
C ILE A 134 -18.75 -15.54 -25.34
N ASP A 135 -18.84 -16.57 -26.19
CA ASP A 135 -18.25 -17.86 -25.87
C ASP A 135 -16.73 -17.77 -25.72
N SER A 136 -16.22 -18.47 -24.72
CA SER A 136 -14.79 -18.51 -24.37
C SER A 136 -13.90 -18.95 -25.54
N TYR A 137 -14.33 -19.94 -26.33
CA TYR A 137 -13.56 -20.41 -27.49
C TYR A 137 -13.55 -19.38 -28.62
N THR A 138 -14.63 -18.63 -28.79
CA THR A 138 -14.74 -17.55 -29.79
C THR A 138 -13.81 -16.39 -29.46
N VAL A 139 -13.70 -16.02 -28.17
CA VAL A 139 -12.73 -15.01 -27.72
C VAL A 139 -11.29 -15.51 -27.95
N SER A 140 -11.02 -16.79 -27.66
CA SER A 140 -9.70 -17.39 -27.88
C SER A 140 -9.28 -17.52 -29.34
N SER A 141 -10.21 -17.67 -30.27
CA SER A 141 -9.90 -17.82 -31.69
C SER A 141 -9.61 -16.47 -32.38
N ARG A 142 -10.13 -15.36 -31.85
CA ARG A 142 -9.97 -14.00 -32.40
C ARG A 142 -9.24 -13.08 -31.42
N LYS A 143 -8.03 -13.50 -30.98
CA LYS A 143 -7.24 -12.77 -29.99
C LYS A 143 -6.90 -11.35 -30.43
N GLU A 144 -6.73 -11.10 -31.72
CA GLU A 144 -6.38 -9.78 -32.25
C GLU A 144 -7.38 -8.69 -31.84
N LEU A 145 -8.64 -9.04 -31.60
CA LEU A 145 -9.65 -8.08 -31.15
C LEU A 145 -9.56 -7.80 -29.64
N PHE A 146 -9.16 -8.77 -28.82
CA PHE A 146 -9.24 -8.68 -27.36
C PHE A 146 -7.89 -8.51 -26.65
N SER A 147 -6.76 -8.59 -27.37
CA SER A 147 -5.41 -8.45 -26.79
C SER A 147 -4.95 -7.00 -26.59
N ASP A 148 -5.72 -6.01 -27.03
CA ASP A 148 -5.38 -4.58 -27.03
C ASP A 148 -5.33 -3.93 -25.63
N GLY A 149 -5.59 -4.68 -24.56
CA GLY A 149 -5.60 -4.22 -23.16
C GLY A 149 -6.76 -3.29 -22.78
N LYS A 150 -7.54 -2.80 -23.75
CA LYS A 150 -8.71 -1.92 -23.55
C LYS A 150 -9.94 -2.68 -23.02
N LEU A 151 -10.08 -3.92 -23.44
CA LEU A 151 -11.17 -4.81 -23.02
C LEU A 151 -10.62 -5.91 -22.13
N ARG A 152 -11.45 -6.38 -21.20
CA ARG A 152 -11.09 -7.43 -20.24
C ARG A 152 -12.27 -8.36 -20.01
N MET A 153 -11.97 -9.62 -19.71
CA MET A 153 -12.98 -10.57 -19.26
C MET A 153 -13.34 -10.26 -17.81
N SER A 154 -14.60 -9.89 -17.56
CA SER A 154 -15.10 -9.61 -16.22
C SER A 154 -15.44 -10.90 -15.46
N LYS A 155 -16.24 -11.78 -16.08
CA LYS A 155 -16.70 -13.01 -15.43
C LYS A 155 -16.86 -14.15 -16.43
N MET A 156 -16.38 -15.34 -16.07
CA MET A 156 -16.69 -16.56 -16.81
C MET A 156 -17.96 -17.19 -16.23
N ILE A 157 -18.98 -17.36 -17.08
CA ILE A 157 -20.25 -17.97 -16.71
C ILE A 157 -20.22 -19.42 -17.18
N SER A 158 -20.37 -20.37 -16.25
CA SER A 158 -20.47 -21.77 -16.61
C SER A 158 -21.81 -22.04 -17.29
N TYR A 159 -21.76 -22.29 -18.59
CA TYR A 159 -22.89 -22.74 -19.39
C TYR A 159 -22.48 -24.04 -20.07
N PRO A 160 -22.98 -25.20 -19.61
CA PRO A 160 -22.61 -26.48 -20.21
C PRO A 160 -23.24 -26.58 -21.60
N SER A 161 -22.45 -26.23 -22.61
CA SER A 161 -22.79 -26.39 -24.03
C SER A 161 -21.81 -27.34 -24.70
N ALA A 162 -22.32 -28.09 -25.68
CA ALA A 162 -21.51 -28.96 -26.51
C ALA A 162 -21.63 -28.51 -27.97
N TYR A 163 -20.49 -28.43 -28.65
CA TYR A 163 -20.45 -28.28 -30.10
C TYR A 163 -20.73 -29.62 -30.76
N GLY A 164 -21.54 -29.62 -31.82
CA GLY A 164 -21.93 -30.84 -32.50
C GLY A 164 -22.41 -30.58 -33.92
N VAL A 165 -22.46 -31.65 -34.70
CA VAL A 165 -22.93 -31.62 -36.08
C VAL A 165 -24.36 -32.16 -36.13
N VAL A 166 -25.28 -31.39 -36.72
CA VAL A 166 -26.65 -31.83 -36.96
C VAL A 166 -26.70 -32.54 -38.31
N MET A 167 -27.10 -33.81 -38.30
CA MET A 167 -27.26 -34.64 -39.50
C MET A 167 -28.74 -34.88 -39.79
N ALA A 168 -29.16 -34.68 -41.05
CA ALA A 168 -30.53 -34.89 -41.50
C ALA A 168 -30.60 -35.81 -42.72
N GLY A 169 -31.79 -36.37 -42.98
CA GLY A 169 -32.03 -37.27 -44.12
C GLY A 169 -31.13 -38.51 -44.10
N SER A 170 -30.59 -38.87 -45.27
CA SER A 170 -29.74 -40.06 -45.46
C SER A 170 -28.44 -40.03 -44.62
N ALA A 171 -27.92 -38.84 -44.31
CA ALA A 171 -26.71 -38.68 -43.50
C ALA A 171 -26.87 -39.17 -42.05
N ARG A 172 -28.11 -39.32 -41.56
CA ARG A 172 -28.38 -39.88 -40.24
C ARG A 172 -27.84 -41.31 -40.06
N LYS A 173 -27.69 -42.07 -41.15
CA LYS A 173 -27.06 -43.41 -41.13
C LYS A 173 -25.60 -43.36 -40.68
N LEU A 174 -24.90 -42.25 -40.92
CA LEU A 174 -23.49 -42.04 -40.54
C LEU A 174 -23.31 -41.64 -39.07
N GLN A 175 -24.40 -41.34 -38.34
CA GLN A 175 -24.34 -40.88 -36.95
C GLN A 175 -23.56 -41.84 -36.04
N LYS A 176 -23.75 -43.15 -36.22
CA LYS A 176 -23.06 -44.17 -35.41
C LYS A 176 -21.56 -44.17 -35.69
N CYS A 177 -21.19 -44.18 -36.98
CA CYS A 177 -19.79 -44.17 -37.41
C CYS A 177 -19.06 -42.92 -36.91
N PHE A 178 -19.65 -41.73 -37.03
CA PHE A 178 -19.03 -40.50 -36.51
C PHE A 178 -18.86 -40.53 -35.00
N ARG A 179 -19.83 -41.07 -34.26
CA ARG A 179 -19.74 -41.18 -32.80
C ARG A 179 -18.67 -42.17 -32.35
N GLU A 180 -18.53 -43.30 -33.04
CA GLU A 180 -17.47 -44.28 -32.78
C GLU A 180 -16.10 -43.69 -33.10
N PHE A 181 -15.97 -43.05 -34.27
CA PHE A 181 -14.74 -42.35 -34.68
C PHE A 181 -14.31 -41.30 -33.65
N LEU A 182 -15.20 -40.41 -33.23
CA LEU A 182 -14.88 -39.39 -32.21
C LEU A 182 -14.55 -40.00 -30.84
N LYS A 183 -14.99 -41.23 -30.55
CA LYS A 183 -14.67 -41.93 -29.30
C LYS A 183 -13.28 -42.57 -29.35
N GLU A 184 -12.87 -43.05 -30.52
CA GLU A 184 -11.57 -43.68 -30.76
C GLU A 184 -10.46 -42.63 -30.94
N GLU A 185 -10.70 -41.60 -31.75
CA GLU A 185 -9.73 -40.54 -32.10
C GLU A 185 -9.74 -39.34 -31.14
N ARG A 186 -10.10 -39.55 -29.87
CA ARG A 186 -10.20 -38.46 -28.88
C ARG A 186 -8.91 -37.65 -28.74
N ALA A 187 -7.76 -38.32 -28.76
CA ALA A 187 -6.47 -37.66 -28.60
C ALA A 187 -6.15 -36.73 -29.79
N SER A 188 -6.37 -37.21 -31.01
CA SER A 188 -6.17 -36.45 -32.25
C SER A 188 -7.09 -35.23 -32.30
N VAL A 189 -8.37 -35.40 -31.95
CA VAL A 189 -9.34 -34.29 -31.91
C VAL A 189 -8.97 -33.28 -30.83
N PHE A 190 -8.60 -33.74 -29.62
CA PHE A 190 -8.19 -32.85 -28.54
C PHE A 190 -6.96 -32.02 -28.92
N LYS A 191 -5.98 -32.64 -29.60
CA LYS A 191 -4.78 -31.95 -30.09
C LYS A 191 -5.14 -30.81 -31.05
N ILE A 192 -6.02 -31.06 -32.03
CA ILE A 192 -6.50 -30.02 -32.97
C ILE A 192 -7.16 -28.86 -32.22
N ILE A 193 -7.96 -29.14 -31.19
CA ILE A 193 -8.61 -28.09 -30.39
C ILE A 193 -7.54 -27.27 -29.65
N THR A 194 -6.58 -27.91 -28.99
CA THR A 194 -5.54 -27.19 -28.22
C THR A 194 -4.60 -26.35 -29.09
N GLU A 195 -4.35 -26.76 -30.33
CA GLU A 195 -3.52 -26.00 -31.27
C GLU A 195 -4.24 -24.76 -31.81
N ASN A 196 -5.57 -24.82 -31.97
CA ASN A 196 -6.37 -23.72 -32.53
C ASN A 196 -7.02 -22.83 -31.47
N VAL A 197 -7.20 -23.33 -30.25
CA VAL A 197 -7.79 -22.60 -29.13
C VAL A 197 -6.79 -22.59 -27.98
N GLN A 198 -6.02 -21.51 -27.87
CA GLN A 198 -5.25 -21.27 -26.67
C GLN A 198 -6.21 -21.01 -25.49
N GLY A 199 -5.90 -21.57 -24.32
CA GLY A 199 -6.70 -21.34 -23.11
C GLY A 199 -6.91 -19.84 -22.82
N VAL A 200 -8.12 -19.47 -22.40
CA VAL A 200 -8.52 -18.10 -22.00
C VAL A 200 -7.78 -17.63 -20.73
N THR A 201 -6.86 -18.44 -20.21
CA THR A 201 -6.05 -18.15 -19.01
C THR A 201 -5.32 -16.81 -19.08
N GLY A 202 -4.97 -16.31 -20.27
CA GLY A 202 -4.35 -14.99 -20.44
C GLY A 202 -5.29 -13.77 -20.25
N LEU A 203 -6.62 -13.96 -20.28
CA LEU A 203 -7.62 -12.90 -20.08
C LEU A 203 -8.19 -12.88 -18.67
N GLN A 204 -7.96 -13.94 -17.91
CA GLN A 204 -8.34 -14.05 -16.51
C GLN A 204 -7.19 -13.50 -15.67
N LYS A 205 -7.01 -12.17 -15.66
CA LYS A 205 -6.13 -11.53 -14.67
C LYS A 205 -6.80 -11.66 -13.31
N ASP A 206 -6.25 -12.52 -12.47
CA ASP A 206 -6.69 -12.68 -11.08
C ASP A 206 -6.65 -11.34 -10.35
N ASN A 207 -7.44 -11.23 -9.28
CA ASN A 207 -7.46 -10.02 -8.45
C ASN A 207 -6.09 -9.67 -7.86
N ALA A 208 -5.17 -10.64 -7.78
CA ALA A 208 -3.78 -10.43 -7.35
C ALA A 208 -2.98 -9.55 -8.34
N ASP A 209 -3.05 -9.84 -9.64
CA ASP A 209 -2.37 -9.08 -10.71
C ASP A 209 -2.89 -7.63 -10.82
N LYS A 210 -4.10 -7.34 -10.31
CA LYS A 210 -4.69 -5.98 -10.29
C LYS A 210 -3.95 -5.04 -9.32
N THR A 211 -3.27 -5.60 -8.32
CA THR A 211 -2.52 -4.82 -7.31
C THR A 211 -1.07 -4.62 -7.72
N GLU A 212 -0.48 -5.58 -8.44
CA GLU A 212 0.92 -5.54 -8.87
C GLU A 212 1.20 -4.33 -9.79
N GLY A 213 0.25 -3.98 -10.67
CA GLY A 213 0.43 -2.86 -11.59
C GLY A 213 0.20 -1.46 -10.99
N LEU A 214 -0.37 -1.32 -9.79
CA LEU A 214 -0.69 0.00 -9.25
C LEU A 214 0.56 0.76 -8.79
N PHE A 215 1.50 0.02 -8.19
CA PHE A 215 2.76 0.54 -7.65
C PHE A 215 3.98 0.25 -8.53
N ASP A 216 3.76 -0.32 -9.72
CA ASP A 216 4.83 -0.59 -10.65
C ASP A 216 5.45 0.71 -11.17
N ALA A 217 6.75 0.68 -11.47
CA ALA A 217 7.49 1.86 -11.90
C ALA A 217 6.96 2.44 -13.22
N GLU A 218 6.31 1.61 -14.03
CA GLU A 218 5.66 1.97 -15.29
C GLU A 218 4.21 2.45 -15.13
N SER A 219 3.64 2.33 -13.92
CA SER A 219 2.26 2.74 -13.66
C SER A 219 2.09 4.25 -13.88
N PRO A 220 1.07 4.68 -14.66
CA PRO A 220 0.81 6.10 -14.87
C PRO A 220 0.44 6.82 -13.56
N VAL A 221 -0.05 6.10 -12.55
CA VAL A 221 -0.34 6.64 -11.22
C VAL A 221 0.95 6.89 -10.46
N TYR A 222 1.85 5.90 -10.44
CA TYR A 222 3.15 6.01 -9.79
C TYR A 222 4.00 7.12 -10.39
N ILE A 223 4.13 7.17 -11.72
CA ILE A 223 4.90 8.20 -12.42
C ILE A 223 4.34 9.60 -12.12
N LYS A 224 3.01 9.78 -12.17
CA LYS A 224 2.39 11.06 -11.80
C LYS A 224 2.67 11.42 -10.34
N ALA A 225 2.52 10.49 -9.40
CA ALA A 225 2.77 10.76 -7.98
C ALA A 225 4.23 11.15 -7.73
N VAL A 226 5.19 10.41 -8.29
CA VAL A 226 6.62 10.70 -8.15
C VAL A 226 7.00 12.03 -8.80
N THR A 227 6.46 12.34 -9.99
CA THR A 227 6.73 13.63 -10.65
C THR A 227 6.16 14.82 -9.90
N TRP A 228 4.95 14.72 -9.33
CA TRP A 228 4.38 15.78 -8.48
C TRP A 228 5.14 15.95 -7.16
N CYS A 229 5.48 14.85 -6.48
CA CYS A 229 6.26 14.89 -5.23
C CYS A 229 7.68 15.42 -5.47
N GLY A 230 8.36 14.92 -6.50
CA GLY A 230 9.70 15.38 -6.88
C GLY A 230 9.70 16.84 -7.36
N GLY A 231 8.71 17.23 -8.16
CA GLY A 231 8.54 18.59 -8.63
C GLY A 231 8.27 19.58 -7.50
N SER A 232 7.38 19.25 -6.57
CA SER A 232 7.11 20.10 -5.39
C SER A 232 8.34 20.23 -4.50
N LEU A 233 9.09 19.15 -4.28
CA LEU A 233 10.36 19.20 -3.53
C LEU A 233 11.39 20.10 -4.22
N ALA A 234 11.56 19.98 -5.54
CA ALA A 234 12.48 20.80 -6.32
C ALA A 234 12.10 22.28 -6.30
N VAL A 235 10.80 22.60 -6.40
CA VAL A 235 10.31 23.98 -6.28
C VAL A 235 10.61 24.53 -4.89
N LEU A 236 10.35 23.75 -3.83
CA LEU A 236 10.65 24.17 -2.45
C LEU A 236 12.15 24.37 -2.21
N THR A 237 13.03 23.53 -2.76
CA THR A 237 14.48 23.72 -2.63
C THR A 237 14.96 24.96 -3.38
N VAL A 238 14.45 25.23 -4.58
CA VAL A 238 14.76 26.46 -5.33
C VAL A 238 14.28 27.69 -4.56
N ILE A 239 13.06 27.67 -4.01
CA ILE A 239 12.55 28.78 -3.18
C ILE A 239 13.44 28.99 -1.95
N CYS A 240 13.84 27.92 -1.26
CA CYS A 240 14.76 28.00 -0.13
C CYS A 240 16.13 28.59 -0.52
N LEU A 241 16.71 28.16 -1.64
CA LEU A 241 17.99 28.67 -2.13
C LEU A 241 17.90 30.15 -2.52
N VAL A 242 16.83 30.56 -3.22
CA VAL A 242 16.59 31.96 -3.58
C VAL A 242 16.41 32.81 -2.32
N TYR A 243 15.61 32.33 -1.36
CA TYR A 243 15.43 33.00 -0.07
C TYR A 243 16.76 33.15 0.67
N GLU A 244 17.58 32.11 0.72
CA GLU A 244 18.89 32.14 1.37
C GLU A 244 19.85 33.11 0.68
N LEU A 245 19.92 33.12 -0.66
CA LEU A 245 20.76 34.07 -1.42
C LEU A 245 20.33 35.52 -1.23
N LEU A 246 19.02 35.80 -1.20
CA LEU A 246 18.48 37.14 -0.99
C LEU A 246 18.72 37.64 0.44
N THR A 247 18.60 36.76 1.44
CA THR A 247 18.79 37.14 2.84
C THR A 247 20.25 37.09 3.30
N ARG A 248 21.15 36.43 2.56
CA ARG A 248 22.58 36.30 2.92
C ARG A 248 23.29 37.64 3.14
N LYS A 249 22.90 38.69 2.41
CA LYS A 249 23.49 40.03 2.51
C LYS A 249 22.95 40.86 3.67
N THR A 250 21.74 40.57 4.14
CA THR A 250 21.04 41.36 5.17
C THR A 250 20.98 40.65 6.53
N ARG A 251 21.44 39.40 6.61
CA ARG A 251 21.52 38.64 7.84
C ARG A 251 22.71 39.10 8.68
N ASN A 252 22.44 39.83 9.76
CA ASN A 252 23.35 39.82 10.90
C ASN A 252 23.50 38.35 11.37
N PRO A 253 24.72 37.90 11.74
CA PRO A 253 24.89 36.55 12.30
C PRO A 253 23.89 36.38 13.46
N ASN A 254 23.06 35.35 13.35
CA ASN A 254 22.00 35.06 14.31
C ASN A 254 22.64 34.97 15.71
N PRO A 255 22.11 35.65 16.74
CA PRO A 255 22.63 35.49 18.09
C PRO A 255 22.41 34.04 18.54
N ARG A 256 23.51 33.28 18.58
CA ARG A 256 23.72 31.96 19.22
C ARG A 256 22.49 31.05 19.25
N ARG A 257 22.38 30.17 18.24
CA ARG A 257 21.84 28.83 18.48
C ARG A 257 22.83 28.21 19.47
N TYR A 258 22.42 27.95 20.72
CA TYR A 258 23.30 27.33 21.72
C TYR A 258 23.90 26.07 21.09
N GLU A 259 25.17 26.18 20.72
CA GLU A 259 25.94 25.05 20.26
C GLU A 259 26.06 24.11 21.48
N TYR A 260 26.05 22.80 21.30
CA TYR A 260 26.04 21.85 22.42
C TYR A 260 27.21 22.11 23.41
N SER A 261 28.32 22.65 22.90
CA SER A 261 29.45 23.21 23.66
C SER A 261 29.06 24.34 24.62
N ASP A 262 28.27 25.34 24.19
CA ASP A 262 27.82 26.46 25.01
C ASP A 262 26.89 26.02 26.15
N TYR A 263 26.07 24.98 25.92
CA TYR A 263 25.21 24.38 26.95
C TYR A 263 26.05 23.68 28.03
N LEU A 264 27.09 22.94 27.63
CA LEU A 264 28.03 22.31 28.57
C LEU A 264 28.78 23.36 29.39
N GLU A 265 29.17 24.48 28.78
CA GLU A 265 29.85 25.57 29.49
C GLU A 265 28.94 26.27 30.50
N TYR A 266 27.68 26.53 30.14
CA TYR A 266 26.68 27.10 31.05
C TYR A 266 26.38 26.18 32.25
N ILE A 267 26.18 24.88 32.02
CA ILE A 267 25.99 23.87 33.08
C ILE A 267 27.20 23.81 33.99
N ASN A 268 28.42 23.78 33.43
CA ASN A 268 29.67 23.74 34.18
C ASN A 268 29.88 25.01 35.03
N LYS A 269 29.36 26.15 34.57
CA LYS A 269 29.44 27.44 35.30
C LYS A 269 28.44 27.55 36.45
N GLN A 270 27.23 26.98 36.30
CA GLN A 270 26.22 26.98 37.36
C GLN A 270 26.42 25.89 38.42
N LYS A 271 26.97 24.74 38.03
CA LYS A 271 27.36 23.67 38.93
C LYS A 271 28.73 23.20 38.45
N PRO A 272 29.85 23.55 39.11
CA PRO A 272 31.14 22.98 38.75
C PRO A 272 30.98 21.47 38.88
N LEU A 273 30.91 20.78 37.73
CA LEU A 273 30.82 19.34 37.70
C LEU A 273 32.01 18.81 38.50
N TYR A 274 31.70 18.03 39.53
CA TYR A 274 32.64 17.31 40.36
C TYR A 274 33.83 16.87 39.49
N LYS A 275 34.99 17.49 39.74
CA LYS A 275 36.20 17.47 38.89
C LYS A 275 36.31 16.11 38.18
N TYR A 276 36.27 16.08 36.84
CA TYR A 276 36.25 14.82 36.06
C TYR A 276 37.38 13.84 36.44
N THR A 277 38.50 14.36 36.93
CA THR A 277 39.59 13.57 37.52
C THR A 277 39.17 12.79 38.77
N ASN A 278 38.40 13.42 39.68
CA ASN A 278 37.83 12.74 40.85
C ASN A 278 36.82 11.67 40.44
N SER A 279 35.96 11.89 39.44
CA SER A 279 35.00 10.86 39.02
C SER A 279 35.69 9.64 38.39
N LYS A 280 36.76 9.84 37.62
CA LYS A 280 37.58 8.75 37.06
C LYS A 280 38.27 7.93 38.15
N GLU A 281 38.80 8.58 39.19
CA GLU A 281 39.39 7.89 40.34
C GLU A 281 38.33 7.18 41.20
N THR A 282 37.18 7.82 41.42
CA THR A 282 36.06 7.22 42.18
C THR A 282 35.52 6.00 41.45
N MET A 283 35.35 6.07 40.13
CA MET A 283 34.89 4.97 39.29
C MET A 283 35.92 3.84 39.22
N LYS A 284 37.23 4.15 39.15
CA LYS A 284 38.29 3.13 39.31
C LYS A 284 38.20 2.43 40.66
N LYS A 285 37.97 3.19 41.74
CA LYS A 285 37.85 2.64 43.11
C LYS A 285 36.66 1.69 43.23
N ILE A 286 35.49 2.10 42.74
CA ILE A 286 34.27 1.27 42.69
C ILE A 286 34.51 0.00 41.86
N LEU A 287 35.16 0.10 40.71
CA LEU A 287 35.45 -1.07 39.86
C LEU A 287 36.41 -2.05 40.57
N THR A 288 37.46 -1.53 41.23
CA THR A 288 38.40 -2.37 41.98
C THR A 288 37.77 -3.03 43.19
N ASP A 289 36.88 -2.34 43.91
CA ASP A 289 36.15 -2.93 45.02
C ASP A 289 35.18 -4.00 44.53
N PHE A 290 34.44 -3.74 43.44
CA PHE A 290 33.56 -4.74 42.83
C PHE A 290 34.32 -6.01 42.43
N HIS A 291 35.50 -5.88 41.80
CA HIS A 291 36.34 -7.03 41.44
C HIS A 291 36.84 -7.79 42.68
N LYS A 292 37.21 -7.09 43.77
CA LYS A 292 37.62 -7.75 45.02
C LYS A 292 36.46 -8.51 45.66
N THR A 293 35.28 -7.91 45.72
CA THR A 293 34.08 -8.53 46.29
C THR A 293 33.63 -9.74 45.47
N ALA A 294 33.69 -9.65 44.15
CA ALA A 294 33.39 -10.77 43.25
C ALA A 294 34.41 -11.91 43.42
N ALA A 295 35.70 -11.60 43.55
CA ALA A 295 36.75 -12.60 43.75
C ALA A 295 36.69 -13.26 45.14
N SER A 296 36.27 -12.54 46.18
CA SER A 296 36.01 -13.14 47.50
C SER A 296 34.75 -14.00 47.48
N GLY A 297 33.68 -13.53 46.82
CA GLY A 297 32.45 -14.29 46.66
C GLY A 297 32.69 -15.60 45.90
N TRP A 298 33.47 -15.56 44.82
CA TRP A 298 33.87 -16.75 44.07
C TRP A 298 34.70 -17.73 44.89
N ARG A 299 35.62 -17.26 45.73
CA ARG A 299 36.40 -18.13 46.63
C ARG A 299 35.55 -18.80 47.70
N ILE A 300 34.58 -18.09 48.26
CA ILE A 300 33.62 -18.65 49.23
C ILE A 300 32.74 -19.69 48.54
N LEU A 301 32.23 -19.38 47.34
CA LEU A 301 31.41 -20.32 46.57
C LEU A 301 32.20 -21.58 46.22
N LYS A 302 33.45 -21.42 45.77
CA LYS A 302 34.35 -22.53 45.45
C LYS A 302 34.66 -23.40 46.68
N ARG A 303 34.92 -22.79 47.85
CA ARG A 303 35.15 -23.54 49.10
C ARG A 303 33.89 -24.29 49.54
N ASN A 304 32.71 -23.68 49.45
CA ASN A 304 31.45 -24.36 49.76
C ASN A 304 31.14 -25.49 48.77
N ILE A 305 31.56 -25.38 47.51
CA ILE A 305 31.44 -26.45 46.52
C ILE A 305 32.43 -27.58 46.84
N GLU A 306 33.68 -27.28 47.22
CA GLU A 306 34.68 -28.27 47.60
C GLU A 306 34.32 -28.98 48.92
N GLU A 307 33.86 -28.25 49.96
CA GLU A 307 33.37 -28.84 51.22
C GLU A 307 32.13 -29.71 51.02
N ASN A 308 31.21 -29.31 50.12
CA ASN A 308 30.09 -30.18 49.77
C ASN A 308 30.56 -31.37 48.92
N TYR A 309 31.52 -31.22 48.00
CA TYR A 309 31.97 -32.35 47.18
C TYR A 309 32.59 -33.50 48.00
N ASP A 310 33.28 -33.18 49.10
CA ASP A 310 33.81 -34.19 50.04
C ASP A 310 32.71 -34.82 50.92
N SER A 311 31.61 -34.11 51.19
CA SER A 311 30.45 -34.63 51.93
C SER A 311 29.62 -35.67 51.15
N TRP A 312 29.69 -35.67 49.81
CA TRP A 312 28.94 -36.60 48.95
C TRP A 312 29.77 -37.84 48.56
N ARG A 313 30.93 -38.01 49.18
CA ARG A 313 31.88 -39.10 48.92
C ARG A 313 32.11 -39.94 50.19
N VAL A 314 31.02 -40.45 50.78
CA VAL A 314 31.00 -41.58 51.74
C VAL A 314 29.76 -42.42 51.46
#